data_AF-A0A7I8L3C6-F1
#
_entry.id   AF-A0A7I8L3C6-F1
#
_cell.length_a   1.000
_cell.length_b   1.000
_cell.length_c   1.000
_cell.angle_alpha   90.00
_cell.angle_beta   90.00
_cell.angle_gamma   90.00
#
_symmetry.space_group_name_H-M   'P 1'
#
loop_
_entity.id
_entity.type
_entity.pdbx_description
1 polymer ?
#
loop_
_entity_poly.entity_id
_entity_poly.type
_entity_poly.pdbx_seq_one_letter_code
_entity_poly.pdbx_strand_id
1 'polypeptide(L)'
;MQFIRLVFDFKIICILSLFLLSPSIKGSSVVFFMDMLDSSLQDFYDQYIFIVQGTKNVISACHDCEVERLIYNSSADVVFDGVHDIFVGNESLQYPYKFEDVLCDLKVHAEALILSANTADGLSTCALRPCNPFGPGDSYLVPSLVDGAKSAWAKFFIGTGSNMCDYTYVENIAHAHMCAENALRCRIASVAGEPFFITNLQPMKSGDFASLLLSDLGFPRFSFHLPLRLVLLILMLVGWVCKTLVYPRTRISFLRSFFCTRTFDCSKAQKHIGYSPIISLEDGIALTTESFPHLVKDSPHSRECDLTRISKVEKLFGSGKVTDILLWRDEKKTFICALGLFLLFYWFLLSGRTLVTATAELLFLASVILFGFCHLPSSLLGAGNEKISPSYFAAPETSVRAAVASLSSLWNRGVRTVSLLARGEDASLLFKVGAALCFFKLLLRLSPVTLIGAGLVSLFTVFIIYDRHEDQVDAFVRKAAARFSKAGGLLLRNLRSAQRRGGG
;
A
#
# COMPACT_ATOMS: atom_id res chain seq x y z
N MET A 1 45.49 21.14 -3.98
CA MET A 1 44.18 20.77 -3.40
C MET A 1 44.22 21.06 -1.91
N GLN A 2 43.71 22.22 -1.49
CA GLN A 2 43.52 22.53 -0.07
C GLN A 2 42.31 21.73 0.41
N PHE A 3 42.54 20.71 1.23
CA PHE A 3 41.50 20.05 2.00
C PHE A 3 40.90 21.07 2.98
N ILE A 4 39.72 21.61 2.67
CA ILE A 4 38.92 22.33 3.67
C ILE A 4 38.49 21.29 4.70
N ARG A 5 39.08 21.38 5.89
CA ARG A 5 38.73 20.55 7.04
C ARG A 5 37.38 21.07 7.56
N LEU A 6 36.27 20.55 7.04
CA LEU A 6 34.93 20.84 7.56
C LEU A 6 34.82 20.24 8.96
N VAL A 7 34.84 21.09 9.98
CA VAL A 7 34.53 20.71 11.36
C VAL A 7 33.01 20.82 11.50
N PHE A 8 32.33 19.67 11.61
CA PHE A 8 30.89 19.64 11.87
C PHE A 8 30.65 19.69 13.38
N ASP A 9 30.06 20.78 13.87
CA ASP A 9 29.52 20.87 15.23
C ASP A 9 28.01 20.58 15.15
N PHE A 10 27.57 19.44 15.69
CA PHE A 10 26.16 19.02 15.65
C PHE A 10 25.39 19.62 16.83
N LYS A 11 24.43 20.50 16.53
CA LYS A 11 23.52 21.08 17.52
C LYS A 11 22.07 20.76 17.16
N ILE A 12 21.31 20.26 18.14
CA ILE A 12 19.86 20.05 18.01
C ILE A 12 19.16 21.30 18.54
N ILE A 13 18.51 22.05 17.65
CA ILE A 13 17.87 23.33 17.97
C ILE A 13 16.47 23.37 17.36
N CYS A 14 15.52 23.90 18.11
CA CYS A 14 14.17 24.13 17.59
C CYS A 14 14.13 25.41 16.75
N ILE A 15 13.82 25.27 15.46
CA ILE A 15 13.73 26.39 14.49
C ILE A 15 12.63 27.40 14.83
N LEU A 16 11.67 27.00 15.68
CA LEU A 16 10.57 27.86 16.12
C LEU A 16 10.98 28.85 17.21
N SER A 17 12.13 28.65 17.84
CA SER A 17 12.66 29.55 18.87
C SER A 17 13.80 30.39 18.31
N LEU A 18 13.47 31.63 17.90
CA LEU A 18 14.44 32.58 17.40
C LEU A 18 15.60 32.81 18.41
N PHE A 19 15.28 32.85 19.70
CA PHE A 19 16.26 33.01 20.78
C PHE A 19 17.34 31.91 20.81
N LEU A 20 16.98 30.67 20.44
CA LEU A 20 17.92 29.55 20.37
C LEU A 20 18.62 29.47 19.00
N LEU A 21 17.98 30.00 17.96
CA LEU A 21 18.46 29.96 16.60
C LEU A 21 19.60 30.97 16.35
N SER A 22 19.43 32.23 16.76
CA SER A 22 20.42 33.29 16.49
C SER A 22 21.83 32.98 17.04
N PRO A 23 22.01 32.48 18.28
CA PRO A 23 23.34 32.10 18.79
C PRO A 23 24.04 31.02 17.96
N SER A 24 23.26 30.20 17.26
CA SER A 24 23.76 29.06 16.48
C SER A 24 24.12 29.45 15.05
N ILE A 25 23.46 30.48 14.53
CA ILE A 25 23.75 31.07 13.21
C ILE A 25 24.88 32.11 13.29
N LYS A 26 25.05 32.77 14.45
CA LYS A 26 26.06 33.81 14.66
C LYS A 26 27.47 33.36 14.25
N GLY A 27 28.09 34.13 13.35
CA GLY A 27 29.42 33.86 12.81
C GLY A 27 29.44 32.99 11.55
N SER A 28 28.28 32.56 11.06
CA SER A 28 28.15 31.82 9.79
C SER A 28 28.09 32.79 8.61
N SER A 29 28.84 32.50 7.54
CA SER A 29 28.80 33.27 6.29
C SER A 29 27.73 32.80 5.31
N VAL A 30 27.23 31.57 5.48
CA VAL A 30 26.18 30.97 4.66
C VAL A 30 25.29 30.09 5.53
N VAL A 31 23.99 30.11 5.25
CA VAL A 31 23.00 29.19 5.83
C VAL A 31 22.36 28.39 4.69
N PHE A 32 22.47 27.06 4.80
CA PHE A 32 21.71 26.14 3.95
C PHE A 32 20.45 25.72 4.69
N PHE A 33 19.29 26.12 4.19
CA PHE A 33 18.01 25.83 4.80
C PHE A 33 17.32 24.68 4.06
N MET A 34 17.20 23.53 4.74
CA MET A 34 16.54 22.34 4.24
C MET A 34 15.38 21.99 5.18
N ASP A 35 14.16 22.07 4.66
CA ASP A 35 12.96 21.69 5.40
C ASP A 35 12.71 20.18 5.23
N MET A 36 12.95 19.43 6.31
CA MET A 36 12.61 18.01 6.38
C MET A 36 11.22 17.87 7.00
N LEU A 37 10.26 17.35 6.24
CA LEU A 37 9.02 16.86 6.81
C LEU A 37 9.10 15.34 6.99
N ASP A 38 8.95 14.91 8.24
CA ASP A 38 8.60 13.53 8.52
C ASP A 38 7.12 13.32 8.15
N SER A 39 6.83 12.19 7.50
CA SER A 39 5.49 11.73 7.11
C SER A 39 4.50 11.64 8.29
N SER A 40 5.00 11.76 9.52
CA SER A 40 4.26 11.81 10.79
C SER A 40 3.53 13.12 11.06
N LEU A 41 3.89 14.24 10.42
CA LEU A 41 3.22 15.53 10.59
C LEU A 41 1.96 15.60 9.71
N GLN A 42 0.87 15.00 10.19
CA GLN A 42 -0.42 14.98 9.48
C GLN A 42 -1.27 16.25 9.68
N ASP A 43 -0.99 17.03 10.74
CA ASP A 43 -1.77 18.23 11.04
C ASP A 43 -1.25 19.45 10.27
N PHE A 44 -2.18 20.15 9.62
CA PHE A 44 -1.89 21.35 8.83
C PHE A 44 -1.19 22.42 9.65
N TYR A 45 -1.60 22.60 10.90
CA TYR A 45 -1.06 23.63 11.78
C TYR A 45 0.43 23.42 12.05
N ASP A 46 0.83 22.18 12.33
CA ASP A 46 2.24 21.83 12.56
C ASP A 46 3.06 22.05 11.30
N GLN A 47 2.57 21.59 10.13
CA GLN A 47 3.25 21.82 8.86
C GLN A 47 3.43 23.32 8.56
N TYR A 48 2.39 24.12 8.76
CA TYR A 48 2.44 25.57 8.56
C TYR A 48 3.46 26.24 9.48
N ILE A 49 3.46 25.88 10.77
CA ILE A 49 4.42 26.44 11.73
C ILE A 49 5.85 26.07 11.36
N PHE A 50 6.13 24.80 11.10
CA PHE A 50 7.51 24.39 10.80
C PHE A 50 8.03 24.99 9.50
N ILE A 51 7.22 25.04 8.46
CA ILE A 51 7.64 25.51 7.14
C ILE A 51 7.60 27.05 7.10
N VAL A 52 6.42 27.65 7.25
CA VAL A 52 6.24 29.10 7.02
C VAL A 52 6.79 29.91 8.19
N GLN A 53 6.43 29.56 9.43
CA GLN A 53 6.94 30.31 10.59
C GLN A 53 8.43 30.02 10.84
N GLY A 54 8.88 28.77 10.64
CA GLY A 54 10.30 28.41 10.67
C GLY A 54 11.11 29.22 9.64
N THR A 55 10.62 29.36 8.41
CA THR A 55 11.25 30.18 7.37
C THR A 55 11.40 31.63 7.79
N LYS A 56 10.33 32.24 8.34
CA LYS A 56 10.39 33.63 8.84
C LYS A 56 11.44 33.78 9.93
N ASN A 57 11.52 32.83 10.86
CA ASN A 57 12.51 32.85 11.93
C ASN A 57 13.94 32.72 11.40
N VAL A 58 14.18 31.86 10.41
CA VAL A 58 15.50 31.73 9.78
C VAL A 58 15.91 33.03 9.09
N ILE A 59 15.00 33.65 8.33
CA ILE A 59 15.25 34.92 7.67
C ILE A 59 15.60 36.00 8.70
N SER A 60 14.80 36.14 9.75
CA SER A 60 15.07 37.10 10.83
C SER A 60 16.41 36.85 11.51
N ALA A 61 16.74 35.58 11.82
CA ALA A 61 18.01 35.24 12.43
C ALA A 61 19.20 35.53 11.50
N CYS A 62 19.04 35.32 10.19
CA CYS A 62 20.06 35.67 9.20
C CYS A 62 20.30 37.19 9.17
N HIS A 63 19.24 38.00 9.23
CA HIS A 63 19.38 39.45 9.34
C HIS A 63 20.03 39.88 10.66
N ASP A 64 19.56 39.37 11.80
CA ASP A 64 20.08 39.71 13.13
C ASP A 64 21.56 39.32 13.31
N CYS A 65 22.00 38.27 12.63
CA CYS A 65 23.38 37.76 12.69
C CYS A 65 24.25 38.21 11.52
N GLU A 66 23.76 39.10 10.65
CA GLU A 66 24.47 39.62 9.47
C GLU A 66 25.02 38.51 8.55
N VAL A 67 24.24 37.46 8.35
CA VAL A 67 24.58 36.39 7.41
C VAL A 67 24.52 36.93 5.99
N GLU A 68 25.55 36.63 5.19
CA GLU A 68 25.64 37.14 3.82
C GLU A 68 24.75 36.37 2.85
N ARG A 69 24.57 35.05 3.05
CA ARG A 69 23.96 34.15 2.05
C ARG A 69 23.01 33.13 2.67
N LEU A 70 21.82 33.01 2.08
CA LEU A 70 20.81 32.02 2.47
C LEU A 70 20.35 31.22 1.24
N ILE A 71 20.58 29.91 1.28
CA ILE A 71 20.23 29.00 0.19
C ILE A 71 19.11 28.09 0.66
N TYR A 72 17.97 28.11 -0.03
CA TYR A 72 16.82 27.29 0.30
C TYR A 72 16.71 26.07 -0.60
N ASN A 73 16.53 24.90 0.01
CA ASN A 73 16.17 23.68 -0.69
C ASN A 73 14.64 23.60 -0.84
N SER A 74 14.15 24.18 -1.92
CA SER A 74 12.76 24.12 -2.36
C SER A 74 12.45 22.76 -3.02
N SER A 75 11.41 22.70 -3.86
CA SER A 75 11.03 21.52 -4.65
C SER A 75 10.59 21.94 -6.04
N ALA A 76 10.81 21.08 -7.05
CA ALA A 76 10.22 21.30 -8.37
C ALA A 76 8.68 21.28 -8.36
N ASP A 77 8.07 20.68 -7.33
CA ASP A 77 6.61 20.58 -7.20
C ASP A 77 5.93 21.91 -6.84
N VAL A 78 6.67 22.95 -6.47
CA VAL A 78 6.11 24.29 -6.20
C VAL A 78 5.47 24.94 -7.43
N VAL A 79 5.80 24.47 -8.63
CA VAL A 79 5.18 24.92 -9.90
C VAL A 79 4.19 23.90 -10.48
N PHE A 80 3.91 22.81 -9.77
CA PHE A 80 3.08 21.71 -10.25
C PHE A 80 1.71 21.70 -9.57
N ASP A 81 0.65 21.64 -10.37
CA ASP A 81 -0.73 21.73 -9.87
C ASP A 81 -1.36 20.37 -9.51
N GLY A 82 -0.63 19.26 -9.69
CA GLY A 82 -1.11 17.91 -9.41
C GLY A 82 -1.89 17.24 -10.55
N VAL A 83 -2.16 17.96 -11.65
CA VAL A 83 -3.20 17.59 -12.61
C VAL A 83 -2.71 17.61 -14.06
N HIS A 84 -1.85 18.56 -14.43
CA HIS A 84 -1.40 18.79 -15.81
C HIS A 84 0.08 18.46 -16.01
N ASP A 85 0.39 17.82 -17.14
CA ASP A 85 1.76 17.49 -17.52
C ASP A 85 2.61 18.75 -17.75
N ILE A 86 3.87 18.69 -17.31
CA ILE A 86 4.90 19.71 -17.56
C ILE A 86 6.00 19.09 -18.43
N PHE A 87 6.15 19.63 -19.63
CA PHE A 87 7.18 19.23 -20.58
C PHE A 87 8.27 20.31 -20.66
N VAL A 88 9.48 19.99 -20.22
CA VAL A 88 10.67 20.87 -20.24
C VAL A 88 10.36 22.26 -19.66
N GLY A 89 9.77 22.28 -18.47
CA GLY A 89 9.42 23.49 -17.75
C GLY A 89 10.64 24.28 -17.28
N ASN A 90 10.60 25.60 -17.34
CA ASN A 90 11.69 26.48 -16.88
C ASN A 90 11.23 27.38 -15.73
N GLU A 91 12.12 28.22 -15.20
CA GLU A 91 11.85 29.09 -14.06
C GLU A 91 10.82 30.21 -14.32
N SER A 92 10.34 30.37 -15.55
CA SER A 92 9.23 31.30 -15.87
C SER A 92 7.84 30.73 -15.53
N LEU A 93 7.77 29.45 -15.16
CA LEU A 93 6.52 28.83 -14.70
C LEU A 93 6.01 29.53 -13.43
N GLN A 94 4.73 29.88 -13.44
CA GLN A 94 4.06 30.53 -12.32
C GLN A 94 3.65 29.51 -11.26
N TYR A 95 3.53 29.97 -10.01
CA TYR A 95 2.94 29.18 -8.95
C TYR A 95 1.46 28.87 -9.28
N PRO A 96 1.02 27.62 -9.19
CA PRO A 96 -0.38 27.25 -9.29
C PRO A 96 -1.27 28.03 -8.33
N TYR A 97 -2.48 28.38 -8.78
CA TYR A 97 -3.49 29.00 -7.91
C TYR A 97 -4.04 28.00 -6.87
N LYS A 98 -3.99 26.71 -7.19
CA LYS A 98 -4.51 25.64 -6.35
C LYS A 98 -3.55 24.46 -6.37
N PHE A 99 -3.12 24.04 -5.18
CA PHE A 99 -2.36 22.83 -4.98
C PHE A 99 -3.26 21.71 -4.46
N GLU A 100 -2.98 20.49 -4.93
CA GLU A 100 -3.61 19.29 -4.37
C GLU A 100 -2.92 18.83 -3.09
N ASP A 101 -1.61 19.10 -2.98
CA ASP A 101 -0.81 18.83 -1.81
C ASP A 101 -0.55 20.10 -1.00
N VAL A 102 -0.99 20.10 0.25
CA VAL A 102 -0.85 21.24 1.16
C VAL A 102 0.61 21.50 1.52
N LEU A 103 1.46 20.46 1.52
CA LEU A 103 2.89 20.63 1.74
C LEU A 103 3.52 21.48 0.63
N CYS A 104 3.17 21.21 -0.62
CA CYS A 104 3.66 21.98 -1.77
C CYS A 104 3.22 23.45 -1.67
N ASP A 105 1.97 23.71 -1.28
CA ASP A 105 1.46 25.07 -1.05
C ASP A 105 2.28 25.82 0.02
N LEU A 106 2.57 25.18 1.16
CA LEU A 106 3.38 25.78 2.22
C LEU A 106 4.83 26.04 1.77
N LYS A 107 5.41 25.15 0.95
CA LYS A 107 6.75 25.36 0.36
C LYS A 107 6.78 26.53 -0.61
N VAL A 108 5.72 26.76 -1.37
CA VAL A 108 5.61 27.96 -2.24
C VAL A 108 5.66 29.23 -1.40
N HIS A 109 4.97 29.25 -0.26
CA HIS A 109 5.01 30.39 0.66
C HIS A 109 6.41 30.59 1.25
N ALA A 110 7.09 29.52 1.67
CA ALA A 110 8.47 29.59 2.15
C ALA A 110 9.45 30.09 1.08
N GLU A 111 9.36 29.55 -0.14
CA GLU A 111 10.18 29.97 -1.27
C GLU A 111 9.98 31.47 -1.57
N ALA A 112 8.72 31.92 -1.67
CA ALA A 112 8.40 33.31 -1.91
C ALA A 112 8.96 34.24 -0.82
N LEU A 113 8.86 33.85 0.46
CA LEU A 113 9.42 34.61 1.58
C LEU A 113 10.94 34.75 1.46
N ILE A 114 11.65 33.66 1.15
CA ILE A 114 13.12 33.65 1.05
C ILE A 114 13.59 34.46 -0.15
N LEU A 115 12.96 34.32 -1.31
CA LEU A 115 13.31 35.11 -2.49
C LEU A 115 13.03 36.60 -2.25
N SER A 116 11.95 36.94 -1.53
CA SER A 116 11.63 38.34 -1.17
C SER A 116 12.58 38.95 -0.12
N ALA A 117 13.27 38.13 0.66
CA ALA A 117 14.24 38.58 1.67
C ALA A 117 15.59 38.99 1.06
N ASN A 118 15.77 38.82 -0.25
CA ASN A 118 16.97 39.21 -0.96
C ASN A 118 17.18 40.74 -0.93
N THR A 119 18.31 41.20 -0.42
CA THR A 119 18.66 42.63 -0.38
C THR A 119 19.99 42.90 -1.06
N ALA A 120 20.07 44.02 -1.81
CA ALA A 120 21.23 44.35 -2.64
C ALA A 120 22.54 44.50 -1.86
N ASP A 121 22.47 45.03 -0.63
CA ASP A 121 23.63 45.31 0.23
C ASP A 121 23.65 44.42 1.50
N GLY A 122 22.83 43.37 1.55
CA GLY A 122 22.67 42.54 2.75
C GLY A 122 22.62 41.04 2.42
N LEU A 123 21.48 40.43 2.72
CA LEU A 123 21.29 39.00 2.59
C LEU A 123 21.02 38.64 1.12
N SER A 124 21.94 37.88 0.52
CA SER A 124 21.74 37.31 -0.81
C SER A 124 21.06 35.94 -0.71
N THR A 125 19.92 35.77 -1.37
CA THR A 125 19.16 34.51 -1.30
C THR A 125 19.11 33.77 -2.62
N CYS A 126 18.92 32.45 -2.61
CA CYS A 126 18.52 31.69 -3.80
C CYS A 126 17.71 30.45 -3.40
N ALA A 127 16.89 29.94 -4.32
CA ALA A 127 16.10 28.74 -4.09
C ALA A 127 16.46 27.64 -5.11
N LEU A 128 16.74 26.44 -4.64
CA LEU A 128 17.02 25.27 -5.47
C LEU A 128 15.78 24.37 -5.50
N ARG A 129 15.32 24.01 -6.70
CA ARG A 129 14.15 23.17 -6.95
C ARG A 129 14.60 21.80 -7.48
N PRO A 130 15.08 20.88 -6.62
CA PRO A 130 15.39 19.53 -7.02
C PRO A 130 14.14 18.76 -7.48
N CYS A 131 14.32 17.85 -8.44
CA CYS A 131 13.27 17.00 -8.98
C CYS A 131 13.40 15.58 -8.42
N ASN A 132 12.32 15.05 -7.81
CA ASN A 132 12.23 13.69 -7.25
C ASN A 132 13.56 13.19 -6.64
N PRO A 133 14.01 13.79 -5.53
CA PRO A 133 15.28 13.43 -4.91
C PRO A 133 15.29 11.96 -4.50
N PHE A 134 16.39 11.26 -4.77
CA PHE A 134 16.60 9.86 -4.34
C PHE A 134 18.06 9.65 -3.94
N GLY A 135 18.32 8.68 -3.07
CA GLY A 135 19.67 8.38 -2.61
C GLY A 135 19.74 7.55 -1.32
N PRO A 136 20.96 7.35 -0.79
CA PRO A 136 21.15 6.71 0.50
C PRO A 136 20.40 7.41 1.64
N GLY A 137 19.72 6.63 2.48
CA GLY A 137 18.96 7.15 3.62
C GLY A 137 17.57 7.69 3.27
N ASP A 138 17.10 7.50 2.03
CA ASP A 138 15.73 7.79 1.63
C ASP A 138 14.70 7.07 2.51
N SER A 139 13.87 7.86 3.17
CA SER A 139 12.85 7.37 4.11
C SER A 139 11.49 7.15 3.48
N TYR A 140 11.29 7.56 2.21
CA TYR A 140 9.97 7.61 1.60
C TYR A 140 9.89 6.87 0.26
N LEU A 141 10.66 7.25 -0.76
CA LEU A 141 10.48 6.73 -2.12
C LEU A 141 10.89 5.26 -2.21
N VAL A 142 12.10 4.92 -1.76
CA VAL A 142 12.60 3.54 -1.77
C VAL A 142 11.75 2.62 -0.88
N PRO A 143 11.48 2.95 0.41
CA PRO A 143 10.62 2.11 1.25
C PRO A 143 9.21 1.93 0.69
N SER A 144 8.57 2.99 0.15
CA SER A 144 7.22 2.90 -0.41
C SER A 144 7.16 1.98 -1.65
N LEU A 145 8.18 2.04 -2.52
CA LEU A 145 8.29 1.13 -3.66
C LEU A 145 8.46 -0.32 -3.20
N VAL A 146 9.31 -0.57 -2.21
CA VAL A 146 9.55 -1.90 -1.65
C VAL A 146 8.30 -2.44 -0.94
N ASP A 147 7.57 -1.63 -0.18
CA ASP A 147 6.33 -2.04 0.47
C ASP A 147 5.24 -2.38 -0.56
N GLY A 148 5.16 -1.60 -1.65
CA GLY A 148 4.34 -1.92 -2.81
C GLY A 148 4.72 -3.25 -3.45
N ALA A 149 6.02 -3.48 -3.67
CA ALA A 149 6.57 -4.71 -4.24
C ALA A 149 6.49 -5.92 -3.30
N LYS A 150 6.38 -5.71 -1.99
CA LYS A 150 6.05 -6.77 -1.04
C LYS A 150 4.57 -7.11 -1.16
N SER A 151 3.67 -6.15 -1.31
CA SER A 151 2.21 -6.37 -1.25
C SER A 151 1.67 -7.40 -2.27
N ALA A 152 0.46 -7.95 -2.04
CA ALA A 152 -0.19 -8.83 -3.01
C ALA A 152 -0.45 -8.18 -4.39
N TRP A 153 -0.26 -6.85 -4.48
CA TRP A 153 -0.41 -6.05 -5.69
C TRP A 153 0.91 -5.80 -6.42
N ALA A 154 2.03 -6.37 -5.95
CA ALA A 154 3.38 -6.16 -6.49
C ALA A 154 3.53 -6.40 -8.00
N LYS A 155 2.63 -7.20 -8.59
CA LYS A 155 2.63 -7.49 -10.03
C LYS A 155 2.04 -6.37 -10.88
N PHE A 156 1.30 -5.44 -10.26
CA PHE A 156 0.56 -4.39 -10.93
C PHE A 156 1.27 -3.04 -10.76
N PHE A 157 1.73 -2.46 -11.87
CA PHE A 157 2.09 -1.05 -11.93
C PHE A 157 0.82 -0.25 -12.20
N ILE A 158 0.54 0.76 -11.38
CA ILE A 158 -0.60 1.64 -11.61
C ILE A 158 -0.22 2.63 -12.74
N GLY A 159 -1.12 2.88 -13.69
CA GLY A 159 -0.84 3.74 -14.84
C GLY A 159 -0.09 3.02 -15.98
N THR A 160 0.29 3.77 -17.00
CA THR A 160 1.02 3.26 -18.18
C THR A 160 2.52 3.18 -17.95
N GLY A 161 3.05 3.77 -16.87
CA GLY A 161 4.50 3.83 -16.58
C GLY A 161 5.33 4.61 -17.61
N SER A 162 4.68 5.20 -18.60
CA SER A 162 5.29 5.91 -19.72
C SER A 162 5.51 7.40 -19.46
N ASN A 163 5.10 7.89 -18.29
CA ASN A 163 5.32 9.27 -17.91
C ASN A 163 6.81 9.52 -17.65
N MET A 164 7.33 10.60 -18.24
CA MET A 164 8.73 10.98 -18.08
C MET A 164 8.86 11.85 -16.84
N CYS A 165 9.81 11.54 -15.97
CA CYS A 165 10.13 12.33 -14.78
C CYS A 165 11.64 12.57 -14.70
N ASP A 166 12.02 13.76 -14.23
CA ASP A 166 13.38 14.01 -13.77
C ASP A 166 13.58 13.45 -12.35
N TYR A 167 14.68 12.75 -12.15
CA TYR A 167 15.13 12.23 -10.85
C TYR A 167 16.51 12.80 -10.55
N THR A 168 16.72 13.29 -9.33
CA THR A 168 18.00 13.92 -8.96
C THR A 168 18.63 13.16 -7.80
N TYR A 169 19.88 12.72 -7.98
CA TYR A 169 20.62 12.02 -6.93
C TYR A 169 20.98 12.98 -5.78
N VAL A 170 20.84 12.53 -4.54
CA VAL A 170 20.99 13.38 -3.34
C VAL A 170 22.35 14.10 -3.25
N GLU A 171 23.45 13.47 -3.66
CA GLU A 171 24.76 14.12 -3.65
C GLU A 171 24.90 15.15 -4.77
N ASN A 172 24.21 14.97 -5.90
CA ASN A 172 24.15 16.00 -6.94
C ASN A 172 23.35 17.22 -6.44
N ILE A 173 22.35 17.02 -5.58
CA ILE A 173 21.65 18.13 -4.92
C ILE A 173 22.60 18.85 -3.96
N ALA A 174 23.37 18.12 -3.15
CA ALA A 174 24.38 18.72 -2.29
C ALA A 174 25.44 19.50 -3.11
N HIS A 175 25.87 18.95 -4.24
CA HIS A 175 26.75 19.65 -5.17
C HIS A 175 26.11 20.94 -5.70
N ALA A 176 24.83 20.93 -6.06
CA ALA A 176 24.12 22.13 -6.48
C ALA A 176 24.10 23.24 -5.41
N HIS A 177 23.97 22.86 -4.13
CA HIS A 177 24.06 23.82 -3.02
C HIS A 177 25.45 24.47 -2.94
N MET A 178 26.51 23.68 -3.11
CA MET A 178 27.88 24.20 -3.15
C MET A 178 28.12 25.13 -4.35
N CYS A 179 27.60 24.76 -5.53
CA CYS A 179 27.64 25.61 -6.72
C CYS A 179 26.92 26.94 -6.49
N ALA A 180 25.73 26.90 -5.90
CA ALA A 180 24.94 28.09 -5.58
C ALA A 180 25.65 28.99 -4.56
N GLU A 181 26.24 28.42 -3.50
CA GLU A 181 27.05 29.15 -2.52
C GLU A 181 28.20 29.88 -3.19
N ASN A 182 28.95 29.19 -4.04
CA ASN A 182 30.10 29.76 -4.72
C ASN A 182 29.69 30.87 -5.71
N ALA A 183 28.58 30.69 -6.43
CA ALA A 183 28.06 31.68 -7.35
C ALA A 183 27.56 32.95 -6.63
N LEU A 184 26.88 32.80 -5.49
CA LEU A 184 26.51 33.91 -4.62
C LEU A 184 27.73 34.61 -4.01
N ARG A 185 28.78 33.85 -3.64
CA ARG A 185 30.05 34.39 -3.13
C ARG A 185 30.71 35.36 -4.11
N CYS A 186 30.67 35.00 -5.40
CA CYS A 186 31.21 35.79 -6.48
C CYS A 186 30.32 37.00 -6.85
N ARG A 187 29.23 37.26 -6.10
CA ARG A 187 28.27 38.36 -6.30
C ARG A 187 27.74 38.43 -7.74
N ILE A 188 27.47 37.28 -8.33
CA ILE A 188 26.85 37.22 -9.65
C ILE A 188 25.40 37.70 -9.50
N ALA A 189 25.10 38.91 -9.95
CA ALA A 189 23.79 39.55 -9.79
C ALA A 189 22.63 38.72 -10.36
N SER A 190 22.89 37.83 -11.33
CA SER A 190 21.89 36.95 -11.91
C SER A 190 21.48 35.75 -11.04
N VAL A 191 22.06 35.59 -9.85
CA VAL A 191 21.79 34.44 -8.94
C VAL A 191 21.00 34.84 -7.71
N ALA A 192 21.21 36.07 -7.22
CA ALA A 192 20.57 36.56 -6.01
C ALA A 192 19.07 36.82 -6.25
N GLY A 193 18.22 36.30 -5.38
CA GLY A 193 16.76 36.41 -5.44
C GLY A 193 16.09 35.49 -6.47
N GLU A 194 16.81 34.52 -7.05
CA GLU A 194 16.32 33.69 -8.14
C GLU A 194 16.15 32.21 -7.75
N PRO A 195 15.12 31.53 -8.30
CA PRO A 195 15.00 30.08 -8.22
C PRO A 195 15.79 29.38 -9.36
N PHE A 196 16.15 28.10 -9.15
CA PHE A 196 16.85 27.24 -10.12
C PHE A 196 16.36 25.79 -10.06
N PHE A 197 16.00 25.20 -11.20
CA PHE A 197 15.71 23.76 -11.27
C PHE A 197 16.99 22.92 -11.26
N ILE A 198 17.01 21.86 -10.46
CA ILE A 198 18.15 20.94 -10.32
C ILE A 198 17.73 19.53 -10.74
N THR A 199 18.29 19.04 -11.85
CA THR A 199 18.02 17.72 -12.43
C THR A 199 19.32 16.95 -12.71
N ASN A 200 19.27 15.63 -12.82
CA ASN A 200 20.41 14.83 -13.33
C ASN A 200 20.60 14.93 -14.86
N LEU A 201 19.84 15.77 -15.58
CA LEU A 201 19.86 15.90 -17.05
C LEU A 201 19.50 14.63 -17.84
N GLN A 202 18.98 13.62 -17.15
CA GLN A 202 18.64 12.30 -17.68
C GLN A 202 17.19 11.98 -17.31
N PRO A 203 16.19 12.58 -17.98
CA PRO A 203 14.79 12.27 -17.70
C PRO A 203 14.51 10.81 -18.02
N MET A 204 13.80 10.13 -17.12
CA MET A 204 13.53 8.69 -17.21
C MET A 204 12.04 8.41 -17.08
N LYS A 205 11.57 7.33 -17.72
CA LYS A 205 10.20 6.87 -17.49
C LYS A 205 10.06 6.39 -16.05
N SER A 206 9.01 6.82 -15.36
CA SER A 206 8.79 6.45 -13.96
C SER A 206 8.65 4.94 -13.75
N GLY A 207 8.07 4.22 -14.71
CA GLY A 207 8.00 2.76 -14.67
C GLY A 207 9.37 2.09 -14.79
N ASP A 208 10.23 2.60 -15.68
CA ASP A 208 11.59 2.08 -15.87
C ASP A 208 12.45 2.35 -14.64
N PHE A 209 12.38 3.57 -14.08
CA PHE A 209 13.09 3.94 -12.84
C PHE A 209 12.71 3.02 -11.67
N ALA A 210 11.40 2.86 -11.42
CA ALA A 210 10.91 1.97 -10.37
C ALA A 210 11.31 0.51 -10.61
N SER A 211 11.28 0.06 -11.87
CA SER A 211 11.68 -1.30 -12.24
C SER A 211 13.17 -1.54 -12.05
N LEU A 212 14.04 -0.58 -12.35
CA LEU A 212 15.49 -0.71 -12.12
C LEU A 212 15.78 -0.80 -10.62
N LEU A 213 15.22 0.13 -9.84
CA LEU A 213 15.44 0.19 -8.40
C LEU A 213 14.97 -1.09 -7.67
N LEU A 214 13.82 -1.65 -8.07
CA LEU A 214 13.36 -2.92 -7.54
C LEU A 214 14.19 -4.12 -8.00
N SER A 215 14.63 -4.12 -9.26
CA SER A 215 15.48 -5.16 -9.84
C SER A 215 16.80 -5.26 -9.07
N ASP A 216 17.42 -4.12 -8.78
CA ASP A 216 18.69 -4.05 -8.05
C ASP A 216 18.54 -4.42 -6.57
N LEU A 217 17.36 -4.18 -6.00
CA LEU A 217 17.00 -4.65 -4.64
C LEU A 217 16.60 -6.14 -4.57
N GLY A 218 16.55 -6.85 -5.71
CA GLY A 218 16.20 -8.28 -5.77
C GLY A 218 14.69 -8.56 -5.72
N PHE A 219 13.84 -7.57 -5.99
CA PHE A 219 12.39 -7.74 -6.10
C PHE A 219 11.95 -7.98 -7.56
N PRO A 220 10.89 -8.78 -7.78
CA PRO A 220 10.37 -9.02 -9.12
C PRO A 220 9.84 -7.73 -9.74
N ARG A 221 10.10 -7.56 -11.04
CA ARG A 221 9.60 -6.42 -11.82
C ARG A 221 8.07 -6.48 -11.95
N PHE A 222 7.46 -5.30 -12.08
CA PHE A 222 6.04 -5.20 -12.39
C PHE A 222 5.74 -5.89 -13.73
N SER A 223 4.69 -6.71 -13.77
CA SER A 223 4.34 -7.52 -14.95
C SER A 223 3.10 -7.02 -15.69
N PHE A 224 2.21 -6.32 -15.00
CA PHE A 224 0.93 -5.87 -15.54
C PHE A 224 0.73 -4.38 -15.28
N HIS A 225 0.27 -3.65 -16.29
CA HIS A 225 -0.08 -2.24 -16.17
C HIS A 225 -1.59 -2.13 -15.92
N LEU A 226 -1.98 -1.45 -14.84
CA LEU A 226 -3.38 -1.18 -14.54
C LEU A 226 -3.73 0.25 -14.96
N PRO A 227 -4.66 0.45 -15.92
CA PRO A 227 -5.14 1.79 -16.26
C PRO A 227 -5.62 2.56 -15.03
N LEU A 228 -5.15 3.81 -14.88
CA LEU A 228 -5.49 4.68 -13.75
C LEU A 228 -7.00 4.79 -13.53
N ARG A 229 -7.80 4.82 -14.60
CA ARG A 229 -9.26 4.88 -14.54
C ARG A 229 -9.87 3.69 -13.78
N LEU A 230 -9.32 2.48 -13.94
CA LEU A 230 -9.80 1.29 -13.25
C LEU A 230 -9.47 1.35 -11.76
N VAL A 231 -8.25 1.76 -11.41
CA VAL A 231 -7.84 1.92 -10.00
C VAL A 231 -8.67 3.00 -9.32
N LEU A 232 -8.89 4.15 -9.98
CA LEU A 232 -9.76 5.20 -9.48
C LEU A 232 -11.20 4.71 -9.29
N LEU A 233 -11.74 3.93 -10.23
CA LEU A 233 -13.08 3.37 -10.12
C LEU A 233 -13.20 2.39 -8.94
N ILE A 234 -12.22 1.51 -8.76
CA ILE A 234 -12.15 0.60 -7.60
C ILE A 234 -12.05 1.40 -6.30
N LEU A 235 -11.18 2.41 -6.24
CA LEU A 235 -10.97 3.23 -5.05
C LEU A 235 -12.19 4.10 -4.72
N MET A 236 -12.92 4.58 -5.73
CA MET A 236 -14.20 5.26 -5.54
C MET A 236 -15.28 4.31 -5.02
N LEU A 237 -15.36 3.09 -5.56
CA LEU A 237 -16.30 2.07 -5.07
C LEU A 237 -15.98 1.67 -3.62
N VAL A 238 -14.72 1.38 -3.33
CA VAL A 238 -14.25 1.09 -1.97
C VAL A 238 -14.49 2.29 -1.05
N GLY A 239 -14.19 3.50 -1.50
CA GLY A 239 -14.45 4.73 -0.77
C GLY A 239 -15.94 4.95 -0.49
N TRP A 240 -16.83 4.62 -1.43
CA TRP A 240 -18.28 4.69 -1.27
C TRP A 240 -18.80 3.63 -0.27
N VAL A 241 -18.31 2.39 -0.36
CA VAL A 241 -18.64 1.33 0.59
C VAL A 241 -18.11 1.65 2.00
N CYS A 242 -16.85 2.09 2.10
CA CYS A 242 -16.23 2.47 3.37
C CYS A 242 -16.91 3.69 3.97
N LYS A 243 -17.19 4.76 3.22
CA LYS A 243 -17.92 5.95 3.71
C LYS A 243 -19.28 5.61 4.32
N THR A 244 -19.89 4.50 3.90
CA THR A 244 -21.16 3.99 4.41
C THR A 244 -21.00 3.20 5.72
N LEU A 245 -19.81 2.69 6.04
CA LEU A 245 -19.54 1.80 7.18
C LEU A 245 -18.58 2.39 8.25
N VAL A 246 -17.55 3.16 7.86
CA VAL A 246 -16.57 3.85 8.74
C VAL A 246 -15.92 5.01 7.95
N TYR A 247 -15.78 6.20 8.53
CA TYR A 247 -14.98 7.28 7.90
C TYR A 247 -13.51 6.85 7.77
N PRO A 248 -12.96 6.81 6.54
CA PRO A 248 -11.75 7.57 6.32
C PRO A 248 -11.80 8.39 5.02
N ARG A 249 -11.13 9.53 5.06
CA ARG A 249 -10.93 10.45 3.93
C ARG A 249 -9.75 9.91 3.11
N THR A 250 -9.99 9.00 2.17
CA THR A 250 -8.95 8.58 1.22
C THR A 250 -8.63 9.74 0.28
N ARG A 251 -7.40 10.26 0.32
CA ARG A 251 -6.92 11.28 -0.63
C ARG A 251 -6.62 10.63 -1.99
N ILE A 252 -7.69 10.37 -2.75
CA ILE A 252 -7.64 9.79 -4.11
C ILE A 252 -6.76 10.64 -5.05
N SER A 253 -6.67 11.94 -4.80
CA SER A 253 -5.99 12.90 -5.66
C SER A 253 -4.47 12.77 -5.69
N PHE A 254 -3.83 12.33 -4.60
CA PHE A 254 -2.37 12.16 -4.52
C PHE A 254 -1.85 11.12 -5.52
N LEU A 255 -2.68 10.11 -5.84
CA LEU A 255 -2.34 9.10 -6.83
C LEU A 255 -2.23 9.69 -8.24
N ARG A 256 -3.03 10.72 -8.59
CA ARG A 256 -3.01 11.31 -9.93
C ARG A 256 -1.71 12.05 -10.24
N SER A 257 -1.09 12.66 -9.24
CA SER A 257 0.20 13.37 -9.32
C SER A 257 1.32 12.46 -9.87
N PHE A 258 1.40 11.21 -9.39
CA PHE A 258 2.43 10.26 -9.82
C PHE A 258 2.37 9.85 -11.29
N PHE A 259 1.26 10.11 -11.99
CA PHE A 259 1.06 9.72 -13.39
C PHE A 259 1.30 10.85 -14.39
N CYS A 260 1.56 12.06 -13.92
CA CYS A 260 1.87 13.19 -14.79
C CYS A 260 3.33 13.12 -15.25
N THR A 261 3.57 13.57 -16.49
CA THR A 261 4.92 13.80 -17.02
C THR A 261 5.43 15.11 -16.44
N ARG A 262 6.62 15.10 -15.83
CA ARG A 262 7.25 16.25 -15.20
C ARG A 262 8.72 16.29 -15.58
N THR A 263 9.03 17.11 -16.58
CA THR A 263 10.40 17.34 -17.03
C THR A 263 10.73 18.82 -16.97
N PHE A 264 11.94 19.16 -16.54
CA PHE A 264 12.37 20.53 -16.28
C PHE A 264 13.70 20.85 -16.96
N ASP A 265 13.84 22.10 -17.41
CA ASP A 265 15.06 22.62 -17.98
C ASP A 265 16.03 23.08 -16.87
N CYS A 266 17.22 22.52 -16.84
CA CYS A 266 18.29 22.85 -15.89
C CYS A 266 19.35 23.79 -16.51
N SER A 267 19.11 24.31 -17.73
CA SER A 267 20.03 25.21 -18.43
C SER A 267 20.37 26.49 -17.66
N LYS A 268 19.42 27.03 -16.89
CA LYS A 268 19.65 28.23 -16.05
C LYS A 268 20.67 27.92 -14.95
N ALA A 269 20.53 26.78 -14.27
CA ALA A 269 21.47 26.36 -13.24
C ALA A 269 22.88 26.12 -13.80
N GLN A 270 22.99 25.47 -14.96
CA GLN A 270 24.28 25.27 -15.64
C GLN A 270 24.98 26.60 -15.96
N LYS A 271 24.24 27.58 -16.48
CA LYS A 271 24.81 28.88 -16.91
C LYS A 271 25.15 29.81 -15.76
N HIS A 272 24.26 29.93 -14.77
CA HIS A 272 24.36 30.98 -13.75
C HIS A 272 25.05 30.53 -12.47
N ILE A 273 24.86 29.27 -12.04
CA ILE A 273 25.51 28.73 -10.85
C ILE A 273 26.63 27.73 -11.18
N GLY A 274 26.82 27.38 -12.46
CA GLY A 274 27.88 26.44 -12.89
C GLY A 274 27.60 25.00 -12.49
N TYR A 275 26.33 24.63 -12.29
CA TYR A 275 25.95 23.29 -11.86
C TYR A 275 26.03 22.28 -13.02
N SER A 276 26.64 21.13 -12.76
CA SER A 276 26.52 19.92 -13.58
C SER A 276 26.44 18.70 -12.69
N PRO A 277 25.63 17.67 -13.01
CA PRO A 277 25.58 16.44 -12.24
C PRO A 277 26.95 15.74 -12.29
N ILE A 278 27.45 15.33 -11.12
CA ILE A 278 28.72 14.60 -11.00
C ILE A 278 28.47 13.11 -11.14
N ILE A 279 27.38 12.63 -10.54
CA ILE A 279 26.98 11.22 -10.50
C ILE A 279 25.86 11.00 -11.52
N SER A 280 26.01 9.96 -12.34
CA SER A 280 24.99 9.58 -13.31
C SER A 280 23.75 9.02 -12.62
N LEU A 281 22.61 8.95 -13.32
CA LEU A 281 21.40 8.36 -12.76
C LEU A 281 21.59 6.87 -12.42
N GLU A 282 22.29 6.13 -13.29
CA GLU A 282 22.55 4.69 -13.13
C GLU A 282 23.44 4.42 -11.92
N ASP A 283 24.55 5.16 -11.77
CA ASP A 283 25.43 5.05 -10.60
C ASP A 283 24.69 5.44 -9.31
N GLY A 284 23.86 6.48 -9.38
CA GLY A 284 23.03 6.91 -8.25
C GLY A 284 22.06 5.83 -7.80
N ILE A 285 21.43 5.09 -8.73
CA ILE A 285 20.54 3.97 -8.41
C ILE A 285 21.33 2.84 -7.74
N ALA A 286 22.48 2.48 -8.28
CA ALA A 286 23.34 1.44 -7.71
C ALA A 286 23.76 1.78 -6.27
N LEU A 287 24.28 3.00 -6.04
CA LEU A 287 24.67 3.48 -4.70
C LEU A 287 23.48 3.54 -3.74
N THR A 288 22.30 3.91 -4.24
CA THR A 288 21.07 3.90 -3.44
C THR A 288 20.76 2.49 -2.98
N THR A 289 20.73 1.50 -3.87
CA THR A 289 20.41 0.11 -3.50
C THR A 289 21.41 -0.51 -2.54
N GLU A 290 22.70 -0.20 -2.68
CA GLU A 290 23.75 -0.65 -1.76
C GLU A 290 23.51 -0.16 -0.31
N SER A 291 22.92 1.02 -0.15
CA SER A 291 22.60 1.59 1.17
C SER A 291 21.44 0.91 1.90
N PHE A 292 20.65 0.05 1.23
CA PHE A 292 19.49 -0.66 1.79
C PHE A 292 19.69 -2.19 1.91
N PRO A 293 20.77 -2.68 2.57
CA PRO A 293 21.04 -4.12 2.65
C PRO A 293 19.96 -4.88 3.44
N HIS A 294 19.22 -4.19 4.32
CA HIS A 294 18.13 -4.77 5.09
C HIS A 294 16.89 -5.07 4.22
N LEU A 295 16.63 -4.27 3.17
CA LEU A 295 15.51 -4.52 2.26
C LEU A 295 15.84 -5.65 1.28
N VAL A 296 17.11 -5.78 0.88
CA VAL A 296 17.60 -6.91 0.06
C VAL A 296 17.44 -8.25 0.79
N LYS A 297 17.71 -8.28 2.10
CA LYS A 297 17.52 -9.49 2.94
C LYS A 297 16.05 -9.91 3.05
N ASP A 298 15.11 -9.00 2.90
CA ASP A 298 13.67 -9.27 2.92
C ASP A 298 13.09 -9.67 1.56
N SER A 299 13.93 -9.70 0.51
CA SER A 299 13.48 -9.98 -0.86
C SER A 299 12.87 -11.39 -1.00
N PRO A 300 11.97 -11.60 -1.97
CA PRO A 300 11.38 -12.93 -2.21
C PRO A 300 12.45 -13.99 -2.53
N HIS A 301 13.54 -13.61 -3.20
CA HIS A 301 14.64 -14.52 -3.53
C HIS A 301 15.46 -14.97 -2.31
N SER A 302 15.60 -14.16 -1.27
CA SER A 302 16.25 -14.61 -0.02
C SER A 302 15.35 -15.59 0.75
N ARG A 303 14.01 -15.41 0.69
CA ARG A 303 13.03 -16.34 1.25
C ARG A 303 12.91 -17.64 0.47
N GLU A 304 13.28 -17.64 -0.81
CA GLU A 304 13.31 -18.83 -1.66
C GLU A 304 14.40 -19.82 -1.19
N CYS A 305 15.48 -19.34 -0.56
CA CYS A 305 16.46 -20.18 0.14
C CYS A 305 15.96 -20.76 1.47
N ASP A 306 14.86 -20.24 2.04
CA ASP A 306 14.21 -20.75 3.27
C ASP A 306 13.01 -21.68 2.98
N LEU A 307 12.77 -22.05 1.71
CA LEU A 307 11.68 -22.93 1.26
C LEU A 307 11.73 -24.39 1.77
N THR A 308 12.59 -24.71 2.73
CA THR A 308 12.50 -25.99 3.47
C THR A 308 11.56 -25.92 4.68
N ARG A 309 10.92 -24.77 4.95
CA ARG A 309 9.91 -24.65 6.02
C ARG A 309 8.50 -24.97 5.48
N ILE A 310 8.09 -26.23 5.65
CA ILE A 310 6.73 -26.72 5.35
C ILE A 310 5.70 -25.86 6.11
N SER A 311 4.85 -25.12 5.38
CA SER A 311 3.78 -24.27 5.94
C SER A 311 2.82 -25.10 6.80
N LYS A 312 2.32 -24.56 7.92
CA LYS A 312 1.30 -25.24 8.75
C LYS A 312 0.00 -25.52 7.98
N VAL A 313 -0.32 -24.72 6.96
CA VAL A 313 -1.48 -24.96 6.09
C VAL A 313 -1.30 -26.25 5.29
N GLU A 314 -0.06 -26.53 4.86
CA GLU A 314 0.31 -27.77 4.16
C GLU A 314 0.25 -29.00 5.08
N LYS A 315 0.47 -28.82 6.39
CA LYS A 315 0.20 -29.87 7.40
C LYS A 315 -1.30 -30.12 7.65
N LEU A 316 -2.16 -29.11 7.51
CA LEU A 316 -3.60 -29.20 7.76
C LEU A 316 -4.37 -29.81 6.60
N PHE A 317 -4.02 -29.47 5.36
CA PHE A 317 -4.73 -29.91 4.16
C PHE A 317 -4.00 -31.01 3.37
N GLY A 318 -2.75 -31.32 3.74
CA GLY A 318 -1.87 -32.20 3.00
C GLY A 318 -1.26 -31.52 1.77
N SER A 319 -0.15 -32.04 1.26
CA SER A 319 0.41 -31.59 -0.01
C SER A 319 -0.43 -32.15 -1.16
N GLY A 320 -1.23 -31.28 -1.80
CA GLY A 320 -2.12 -31.69 -2.87
C GLY A 320 -2.74 -30.50 -3.60
N LYS A 321 -3.39 -30.79 -4.74
CA LYS A 321 -3.94 -29.78 -5.66
C LYS A 321 -4.85 -28.74 -4.99
N VAL A 322 -5.57 -29.10 -3.92
CA VAL A 322 -6.47 -28.19 -3.20
C VAL A 322 -5.67 -27.14 -2.41
N THR A 323 -4.58 -27.56 -1.77
CA THR A 323 -3.67 -26.69 -1.03
C THR A 323 -2.97 -25.72 -1.98
N ASP A 324 -2.54 -26.21 -3.15
CA ASP A 324 -1.93 -25.37 -4.18
C ASP A 324 -2.92 -24.32 -4.74
N ILE A 325 -4.20 -24.69 -4.86
CA ILE A 325 -5.27 -23.77 -5.28
C ILE A 325 -5.55 -22.72 -4.20
N LEU A 326 -5.70 -23.14 -2.94
CA LEU A 326 -5.99 -22.24 -1.81
C LEU A 326 -4.83 -21.27 -1.50
N LEU A 327 -3.58 -21.71 -1.69
CA LEU A 327 -2.38 -20.91 -1.50
C LEU A 327 -1.93 -20.15 -2.76
N TRP A 328 -2.72 -20.17 -3.84
CA TRP A 328 -2.43 -19.45 -5.09
C TRP A 328 -1.09 -19.83 -5.74
N ARG A 329 -0.60 -21.06 -5.54
CA ARG A 329 0.64 -21.55 -6.19
C ARG A 329 0.48 -21.70 -7.71
N ASP A 330 -0.74 -21.99 -8.19
CA ASP A 330 -1.10 -22.01 -9.62
C ASP A 330 -2.22 -21.00 -9.88
N GLU A 331 -1.83 -19.76 -10.16
CA GLU A 331 -2.72 -18.60 -10.28
C GLU A 331 -3.83 -18.80 -11.32
N LYS A 332 -3.54 -19.52 -12.41
CA LYS A 332 -4.53 -19.78 -13.47
C LYS A 332 -5.62 -20.71 -12.95
N LYS A 333 -5.25 -21.82 -12.31
CA LYS A 333 -6.24 -22.76 -11.77
C LYS A 333 -7.01 -22.17 -10.61
N THR A 334 -6.35 -21.41 -9.74
CA THR A 334 -7.01 -20.73 -8.62
C THR A 334 -8.00 -19.69 -9.11
N PHE A 335 -7.61 -18.85 -10.07
CA PHE A 335 -8.51 -17.86 -10.64
C PHE A 335 -9.72 -18.48 -11.33
N ILE A 336 -9.53 -19.55 -12.11
CA ILE A 336 -10.64 -20.29 -12.75
C ILE A 336 -11.58 -20.88 -11.69
N CYS A 337 -11.04 -21.47 -10.62
CA CYS A 337 -11.82 -22.06 -9.54
C CYS A 337 -12.61 -20.99 -8.77
N ALA A 338 -11.97 -19.88 -8.40
CA ALA A 338 -12.59 -18.76 -7.72
C ALA A 338 -13.68 -18.10 -8.57
N LEU A 339 -13.41 -17.90 -9.87
CA LEU A 339 -14.39 -17.37 -10.83
C LEU A 339 -15.58 -18.31 -10.99
N GLY A 340 -15.35 -19.63 -11.10
CA GLY A 340 -16.40 -20.63 -11.18
C GLY A 340 -17.30 -20.64 -9.93
N LEU A 341 -16.69 -20.60 -8.73
CA LEU A 341 -17.42 -20.52 -7.48
C LEU A 341 -18.21 -19.21 -7.33
N PHE A 342 -17.64 -18.09 -7.78
CA PHE A 342 -18.33 -16.80 -7.79
C PHE A 342 -19.53 -16.81 -8.75
N LEU A 343 -19.39 -17.36 -9.95
CA LEU A 343 -20.48 -17.49 -10.91
C LEU A 343 -21.60 -18.40 -10.39
N LEU A 344 -21.23 -19.49 -9.71
CA LEU A 344 -22.20 -20.39 -9.07
C LEU A 344 -22.93 -19.70 -7.91
N PHE A 345 -22.19 -18.95 -7.08
CA PHE A 345 -22.77 -18.12 -6.02
C PHE A 345 -23.73 -17.06 -6.60
N TYR A 346 -23.35 -16.40 -7.70
CA TYR A 346 -24.20 -15.44 -8.38
C TYR A 346 -25.50 -16.07 -8.89
N TRP A 347 -25.38 -17.23 -9.56
CA TRP A 347 -26.50 -17.96 -10.15
C TRP A 347 -27.54 -18.37 -9.10
N PHE A 348 -27.09 -18.91 -7.96
CA PHE A 348 -27.99 -19.44 -6.93
C PHE A 348 -28.50 -18.41 -5.93
N LEU A 349 -27.72 -17.36 -5.61
CA LEU A 349 -27.99 -16.52 -4.45
C LEU A 349 -28.16 -15.02 -4.78
N LEU A 350 -27.54 -14.49 -5.83
CA LEU A 350 -27.70 -13.08 -6.23
C LEU A 350 -28.77 -12.86 -7.31
N SER A 351 -29.08 -13.89 -8.12
CA SER A 351 -30.03 -13.77 -9.24
C SER A 351 -31.49 -13.54 -8.81
N GLY A 352 -31.77 -13.52 -7.50
CA GLY A 352 -33.12 -13.33 -6.95
C GLY A 352 -34.06 -14.52 -7.19
N ARG A 353 -33.55 -15.63 -7.75
CA ARG A 353 -34.30 -16.85 -8.04
C ARG A 353 -34.41 -17.73 -6.81
N THR A 354 -35.48 -18.55 -6.74
CA THR A 354 -35.54 -19.60 -5.72
C THR A 354 -34.52 -20.71 -6.05
N LEU A 355 -34.02 -21.40 -5.03
CA LEU A 355 -33.07 -22.50 -5.20
C LEU A 355 -33.59 -23.55 -6.19
N VAL A 356 -34.90 -23.84 -6.13
CA VAL A 356 -35.59 -24.82 -6.99
C VAL A 356 -35.59 -24.37 -8.46
N THR A 357 -35.86 -23.10 -8.72
CA THR A 357 -35.83 -22.55 -10.09
C THR A 357 -34.40 -22.56 -10.63
N ALA A 358 -33.42 -22.15 -9.82
CA ALA A 358 -32.02 -22.10 -10.22
C ALA A 358 -31.43 -23.49 -10.53
N THR A 359 -31.79 -24.53 -9.74
CA THR A 359 -31.37 -25.91 -10.02
C THR A 359 -32.03 -26.47 -11.26
N ALA A 360 -33.33 -26.22 -11.45
CA ALA A 360 -34.06 -26.70 -12.63
C ALA A 360 -33.48 -26.12 -13.93
N GLU A 361 -33.18 -24.82 -13.96
CA GLU A 361 -32.54 -24.18 -15.11
C GLU A 361 -31.13 -24.69 -15.38
N LEU A 362 -30.34 -24.97 -14.33
CA LEU A 362 -28.99 -25.52 -14.49
C LEU A 362 -29.03 -26.95 -15.03
N LEU A 363 -29.97 -27.78 -14.54
CA LEU A 363 -30.22 -29.12 -15.07
C LEU A 363 -30.69 -29.08 -16.53
N PHE A 364 -31.52 -28.10 -16.88
CA PHE A 364 -31.94 -27.88 -18.26
C PHE A 364 -30.78 -27.44 -19.15
N LEU A 365 -29.92 -26.53 -18.69
CA LEU A 365 -28.72 -26.15 -19.43
C LEU A 365 -27.77 -27.35 -19.63
N ALA A 366 -27.58 -28.16 -18.57
CA ALA A 366 -26.77 -29.36 -18.63
C ALA A 366 -27.33 -30.40 -19.62
N SER A 367 -28.66 -30.57 -19.67
CA SER A 367 -29.28 -31.49 -20.63
C SER A 367 -29.15 -30.98 -22.07
N VAL A 368 -29.30 -29.67 -22.32
CA VAL A 368 -29.06 -29.06 -23.65
C VAL A 368 -27.60 -29.21 -24.08
N ILE A 369 -26.66 -29.01 -23.15
CA ILE A 369 -25.23 -29.19 -23.41
C ILE A 369 -24.92 -30.66 -23.74
N LEU A 370 -25.38 -31.62 -22.93
CA LEU A 370 -25.20 -33.05 -23.20
C LEU A 370 -25.84 -33.47 -24.54
N PHE A 371 -27.01 -32.93 -24.85
CA PHE A 371 -27.70 -33.16 -26.12
C PHE A 371 -26.90 -32.59 -27.31
N GLY A 372 -26.36 -31.38 -27.18
CA GLY A 372 -25.49 -30.75 -28.17
C GLY A 372 -24.19 -31.53 -28.37
N PHE A 373 -23.53 -31.96 -27.29
CA PHE A 373 -22.33 -32.80 -27.36
C PHE A 373 -22.58 -34.15 -28.05
N CYS A 374 -23.77 -34.74 -27.88
CA CYS A 374 -24.16 -35.96 -28.58
C CYS A 374 -24.42 -35.76 -30.08
N HIS A 375 -24.77 -34.55 -30.51
CA HIS A 375 -25.12 -34.21 -31.89
C HIS A 375 -24.00 -33.52 -32.69
N LEU A 376 -22.91 -33.07 -32.04
CA LEU A 376 -21.79 -32.46 -32.74
C LEU A 376 -21.04 -33.49 -33.62
N PRO A 377 -20.82 -33.22 -34.92
CA PRO A 377 -20.04 -34.10 -35.79
C PRO A 377 -18.57 -34.17 -35.34
N SER A 378 -18.00 -35.37 -35.39
CA SER A 378 -16.62 -35.69 -34.95
C SER A 378 -15.50 -34.98 -35.72
N SER A 379 -15.83 -34.19 -36.74
CA SER A 379 -14.89 -33.41 -37.55
C SER A 379 -14.49 -32.08 -36.92
N LEU A 380 -15.22 -31.59 -35.90
CA LEU A 380 -15.04 -30.26 -35.32
C LEU A 380 -14.31 -30.26 -33.96
N LEU A 381 -14.31 -31.39 -33.25
CA LEU A 381 -13.49 -31.64 -32.05
C LEU A 381 -12.48 -32.73 -32.40
N GLY A 382 -11.23 -32.36 -32.64
CA GLY A 382 -10.14 -33.27 -33.03
C GLY A 382 -9.67 -34.26 -31.96
N ALA A 383 -10.59 -35.00 -31.35
CA ALA A 383 -10.31 -36.17 -30.50
C ALA A 383 -11.51 -37.13 -30.57
N GLY A 384 -11.24 -38.42 -30.79
CA GLY A 384 -12.27 -39.45 -30.89
C GLY A 384 -13.13 -39.51 -29.64
N ASN A 385 -14.42 -39.18 -29.77
CA ASN A 385 -15.37 -39.25 -28.68
C ASN A 385 -15.73 -40.72 -28.38
N GLU A 386 -15.19 -41.27 -27.31
CA GLU A 386 -15.91 -42.32 -26.58
C GLU A 386 -17.18 -41.68 -26.00
N LYS A 387 -18.34 -42.09 -26.51
CA LYS A 387 -19.63 -41.74 -25.92
C LYS A 387 -19.59 -42.12 -24.43
N ILE A 388 -19.94 -41.17 -23.55
CA ILE A 388 -19.92 -41.35 -22.10
C ILE A 388 -20.59 -42.68 -21.72
N SER A 389 -19.83 -43.61 -21.15
CA SER A 389 -20.31 -44.94 -20.80
C SER A 389 -21.45 -44.87 -19.76
N PRO A 390 -22.53 -45.68 -19.87
CA PRO A 390 -23.63 -45.71 -18.90
C PRO A 390 -23.20 -45.97 -17.46
N SER A 391 -22.02 -46.55 -17.26
CA SER A 391 -21.44 -46.83 -15.94
C SER A 391 -21.17 -45.57 -15.10
N TYR A 392 -20.98 -44.40 -15.72
CA TYR A 392 -20.80 -43.13 -14.99
C TYR A 392 -22.10 -42.59 -14.38
N PHE A 393 -23.26 -43.06 -14.83
CA PHE A 393 -24.58 -42.62 -14.35
C PHE A 393 -25.19 -43.60 -13.33
N ALA A 394 -24.56 -44.75 -13.09
CA ALA A 394 -24.99 -45.70 -12.07
C ALA A 394 -24.48 -45.27 -10.69
N ALA A 395 -25.35 -44.68 -9.87
CA ALA A 395 -25.01 -44.39 -8.47
C ALA A 395 -24.76 -45.72 -7.73
N PRO A 396 -23.59 -45.92 -7.08
CA PRO A 396 -23.31 -47.14 -6.34
C PRO A 396 -24.33 -47.33 -5.23
N GLU A 397 -24.95 -48.51 -5.16
CA GLU A 397 -26.00 -48.81 -4.19
C GLU A 397 -25.51 -48.64 -2.73
N THR A 398 -24.22 -48.85 -2.51
CA THR A 398 -23.51 -48.62 -1.25
C THR A 398 -23.48 -47.15 -0.85
N SER A 399 -23.23 -46.23 -1.79
CA SER A 399 -23.21 -44.78 -1.55
C SER A 399 -24.61 -44.26 -1.19
N VAL A 400 -25.64 -44.76 -1.87
CA VAL A 400 -27.04 -44.39 -1.59
C VAL A 400 -27.46 -44.89 -0.21
N ARG A 401 -27.18 -46.17 0.13
CA ARG A 401 -27.48 -46.70 1.46
C ARG A 401 -26.73 -45.95 2.57
N ALA A 402 -25.47 -45.59 2.36
CA ALA A 402 -24.70 -44.82 3.33
C ALA A 402 -25.29 -43.42 3.57
N ALA A 403 -25.72 -42.73 2.49
CA ALA A 403 -26.37 -41.42 2.60
C ALA A 403 -27.70 -41.52 3.36
N VAL A 404 -28.54 -42.50 3.02
CA VAL A 404 -29.83 -42.73 3.71
C VAL A 404 -29.62 -43.10 5.18
N ALA A 405 -28.63 -43.93 5.49
CA ALA A 405 -28.27 -44.26 6.87
C ALA A 405 -27.77 -43.05 7.66
N SER A 406 -27.00 -42.16 7.03
CA SER A 406 -26.54 -40.92 7.67
C SER A 406 -27.71 -39.98 7.98
N LEU A 407 -28.60 -39.76 7.01
CA LEU A 407 -29.81 -38.95 7.17
C LEU A 407 -30.72 -39.48 8.29
N SER A 408 -30.96 -40.79 8.31
CA SER A 408 -31.79 -41.41 9.36
C SER A 408 -31.14 -41.28 10.74
N SER A 409 -29.81 -41.45 10.84
CA SER A 409 -29.08 -41.26 12.09
C SER A 409 -29.16 -39.82 12.61
N LEU A 410 -29.07 -38.84 11.70
CA LEU A 410 -29.15 -37.41 12.03
C LEU A 410 -30.55 -37.04 12.52
N TRP A 411 -31.59 -37.48 11.81
CA TRP A 411 -32.98 -37.28 12.19
C TRP A 411 -33.28 -37.90 13.56
N ASN A 412 -32.88 -39.16 13.76
CA ASN A 412 -33.08 -39.87 15.02
C ASN A 412 -32.35 -39.19 16.19
N ARG A 413 -31.17 -38.60 15.94
CA ARG A 413 -30.44 -37.83 16.94
C ARG A 413 -31.19 -36.55 17.32
N GLY A 414 -31.71 -35.80 16.35
CA GLY A 414 -32.52 -34.62 16.58
C GLY A 414 -33.78 -34.92 17.39
N VAL A 415 -34.52 -35.97 17.01
CA VAL A 415 -35.73 -36.42 17.72
C VAL A 415 -35.41 -36.82 19.17
N ARG A 416 -34.29 -37.52 19.41
CA ARG A 416 -33.83 -37.84 20.77
C ARG A 416 -33.52 -36.59 21.58
N THR A 417 -32.84 -35.60 20.99
CA THR A 417 -32.54 -34.33 21.68
C THR A 417 -33.82 -33.57 22.04
N VAL A 418 -34.80 -33.52 21.14
CA VAL A 418 -36.12 -32.89 21.42
C VAL A 418 -36.87 -33.68 22.51
N SER A 419 -36.84 -35.01 22.46
CA SER A 419 -37.48 -35.84 23.48
C SER A 419 -36.84 -35.69 24.86
N LEU A 420 -35.52 -35.55 24.95
CA LEU A 420 -34.82 -35.28 26.22
C LEU A 420 -35.13 -33.89 26.75
N LEU A 421 -35.25 -32.91 25.85
CA LEU A 421 -35.64 -31.54 26.20
C LEU A 421 -37.08 -31.48 26.73
N ALA A 422 -38.00 -32.26 26.14
CA ALA A 422 -39.41 -32.33 26.55
C ALA A 422 -39.63 -33.01 27.91
N ARG A 423 -38.72 -33.90 28.33
CA ARG A 423 -38.76 -34.55 29.66
C ARG A 423 -38.22 -33.66 30.78
N GLY A 424 -37.53 -32.56 30.46
CA GLY A 424 -37.07 -31.56 31.43
C GLY A 424 -35.93 -32.00 32.34
N GLU A 425 -35.31 -33.15 32.10
CA GLU A 425 -34.32 -33.76 33.01
C GLU A 425 -32.93 -33.10 32.95
N ASP A 426 -32.60 -32.34 31.89
CA ASP A 426 -31.23 -31.82 31.67
C ASP A 426 -31.21 -30.32 31.33
N ALA A 427 -31.04 -29.48 32.37
CA ALA A 427 -30.93 -28.03 32.23
C ALA A 427 -29.71 -27.57 31.41
N SER A 428 -28.64 -28.37 31.35
CA SER A 428 -27.45 -28.09 30.55
C SER A 428 -27.73 -28.23 29.06
N LEU A 429 -28.53 -29.23 28.68
CA LEU A 429 -28.97 -29.43 27.30
C LEU A 429 -29.86 -28.27 26.85
N LEU A 430 -30.78 -27.80 27.70
CA LEU A 430 -31.67 -26.68 27.41
C LEU A 430 -30.90 -25.37 27.19
N PHE A 431 -29.88 -25.09 28.01
CA PHE A 431 -29.02 -23.93 27.81
C PHE A 431 -28.22 -24.02 26.50
N LYS A 432 -27.68 -25.20 26.16
CA LYS A 432 -26.93 -25.40 24.89
C LYS A 432 -27.83 -25.22 23.67
N VAL A 433 -29.04 -25.80 23.69
CA VAL A 433 -30.02 -25.66 22.61
C VAL A 433 -30.49 -24.21 22.52
N GLY A 434 -30.77 -23.55 23.64
CA GLY A 434 -31.15 -22.13 23.68
C GLY A 434 -30.06 -21.20 23.15
N ALA A 435 -28.80 -21.41 23.55
CA ALA A 435 -27.66 -20.66 23.03
C ALA A 435 -27.44 -20.90 21.54
N ALA A 436 -27.55 -22.15 21.07
CA ALA A 436 -27.45 -22.49 19.65
C ALA A 436 -28.58 -21.85 18.83
N LEU A 437 -29.81 -21.83 19.34
CA LEU A 437 -30.95 -21.15 18.70
C LEU A 437 -30.80 -19.63 18.71
N CYS A 438 -30.26 -19.04 19.78
CA CYS A 438 -29.96 -17.60 19.82
C CYS A 438 -28.86 -17.22 18.82
N PHE A 439 -27.81 -18.03 18.73
CA PHE A 439 -26.75 -17.89 17.74
C PHE A 439 -27.29 -18.05 16.31
N PHE A 440 -28.11 -19.07 16.07
CA PHE A 440 -28.78 -19.29 14.79
C PHE A 440 -29.69 -18.11 14.43
N LYS A 441 -30.46 -17.59 15.39
CA LYS A 441 -31.29 -16.39 15.23
C LYS A 441 -30.45 -15.14 14.92
N LEU A 442 -29.27 -15.00 15.52
CA LEU A 442 -28.32 -13.93 15.20
C LEU A 442 -27.77 -14.09 13.78
N LEU A 443 -27.46 -15.33 13.36
CA LEU A 443 -27.04 -15.66 12.01
C LEU A 443 -28.13 -15.36 10.98
N LEU A 444 -29.39 -15.65 11.29
CA LEU A 444 -30.55 -15.39 10.41
C LEU A 444 -30.89 -13.90 10.27
N ARG A 445 -30.41 -13.04 11.18
CA ARG A 445 -30.51 -11.57 11.01
C ARG A 445 -29.55 -11.06 9.93
N LEU A 446 -28.46 -11.76 9.67
CA LEU A 446 -27.58 -11.49 8.54
C LEU A 446 -28.22 -12.13 7.31
N SER A 447 -28.16 -11.47 6.15
CA SER A 447 -28.70 -12.10 4.95
C SER A 447 -27.86 -13.36 4.65
N PRO A 448 -28.48 -14.52 4.38
CA PRO A 448 -27.75 -15.75 4.11
C PRO A 448 -26.82 -15.58 2.90
N VAL A 449 -27.22 -14.74 1.94
CA VAL A 449 -26.40 -14.32 0.79
C VAL A 449 -25.11 -13.63 1.25
N THR A 450 -25.19 -12.65 2.15
CA THR A 450 -24.00 -11.96 2.67
C THR A 450 -23.06 -12.88 3.45
N LEU A 451 -23.59 -13.84 4.21
CA LEU A 451 -22.77 -14.75 5.00
C LEU A 451 -22.00 -15.74 4.10
N ILE A 452 -22.68 -16.31 3.11
CA ILE A 452 -22.06 -17.25 2.16
C ILE A 452 -21.05 -16.51 1.27
N GLY A 453 -21.38 -15.30 0.81
CA GLY A 453 -20.46 -14.45 0.05
C GLY A 453 -19.20 -14.08 0.85
N ALA A 454 -19.36 -13.68 2.11
CA ALA A 454 -18.23 -13.41 3.00
C ALA A 454 -17.39 -14.68 3.27
N GLY A 455 -18.02 -15.84 3.39
CA GLY A 455 -17.34 -17.13 3.53
C GLY A 455 -16.50 -17.50 2.30
N LEU A 456 -17.04 -17.30 1.09
CA LEU A 456 -16.34 -17.51 -0.17
C LEU A 456 -15.11 -16.60 -0.31
N VAL A 457 -15.26 -15.29 -0.03
CA VAL A 457 -14.12 -14.36 -0.06
C VAL A 457 -13.08 -14.74 0.99
N SER A 458 -13.52 -15.10 2.19
CA SER A 458 -12.64 -15.52 3.28
C SER A 458 -11.86 -16.79 2.92
N LEU A 459 -12.50 -17.75 2.22
CA LEU A 459 -11.86 -19.00 1.79
C LEU A 459 -10.65 -18.77 0.89
N PHE A 460 -10.63 -17.72 0.07
CA PHE A 460 -9.49 -17.43 -0.83
C PHE A 460 -8.53 -16.39 -0.28
N THR A 461 -8.89 -15.66 0.78
CA THR A 461 -8.10 -14.54 1.31
C THR A 461 -7.45 -14.87 2.65
N VAL A 462 -8.13 -15.61 3.53
CA VAL A 462 -7.66 -15.90 4.89
C VAL A 462 -6.42 -16.79 4.88
N PHE A 463 -6.34 -17.77 3.98
CA PHE A 463 -5.17 -18.64 3.92
C PHE A 463 -3.92 -17.92 3.42
N ILE A 464 -4.06 -16.96 2.50
CA ILE A 464 -2.95 -16.09 2.06
C ILE A 464 -2.46 -15.23 3.23
N ILE A 465 -3.39 -14.58 3.94
CA ILE A 465 -3.05 -13.72 5.07
C ILE A 465 -2.38 -14.55 6.19
N TYR A 466 -2.88 -15.76 6.46
CA TYR A 466 -2.32 -16.65 7.47
C TYR A 466 -0.91 -17.13 7.10
N ASP A 467 -0.70 -17.60 5.87
CA ASP A 467 0.60 -18.07 5.40
C ASP A 467 1.65 -16.95 5.43
N ARG A 468 1.24 -15.73 5.10
CA ARG A 468 2.13 -14.57 5.06
C ARG A 468 2.45 -13.94 6.42
N HIS A 469 1.58 -14.10 7.42
CA HIS A 469 1.71 -13.53 8.77
C HIS A 469 1.63 -14.58 9.87
N GLU A 470 2.10 -15.81 9.60
CA GLU A 470 1.93 -16.97 10.48
C GLU A 470 2.34 -16.68 11.93
N ASP A 471 3.51 -16.07 12.14
CA ASP A 471 4.04 -15.77 13.46
C ASP A 471 3.23 -14.72 14.23
N GLN A 472 2.70 -13.69 13.54
CA GLN A 472 1.90 -12.63 14.13
C GLN A 472 0.49 -13.11 14.48
N VAL A 473 -0.12 -13.90 13.59
CA VAL A 473 -1.46 -14.47 13.81
C VAL A 473 -1.41 -15.49 14.95
N ASP A 474 -0.41 -16.37 14.99
CA ASP A 474 -0.26 -17.35 16.07
C ASP A 474 0.00 -16.67 17.44
N ALA A 475 0.71 -15.54 17.47
CA ALA A 475 0.87 -14.75 18.70
C ALA A 475 -0.46 -14.13 19.17
N PHE A 476 -1.27 -13.62 18.23
CA PHE A 476 -2.58 -13.06 18.52
C PHE A 476 -3.57 -14.13 19.01
N VAL A 477 -3.64 -15.27 18.32
CA VAL A 477 -4.50 -16.40 18.69
C VAL A 477 -4.13 -16.94 20.06
N ARG A 478 -2.84 -17.08 20.38
CA ARG A 478 -2.39 -17.47 21.73
C ARG A 478 -2.82 -16.48 22.81
N LYS A 479 -2.70 -15.17 22.57
CA LYS A 479 -3.18 -14.13 23.50
C LYS A 479 -4.70 -14.16 23.67
N ALA A 480 -5.45 -14.34 22.58
CA ALA A 480 -6.91 -14.44 22.62
C ALA A 480 -7.36 -15.70 23.37
N ALA A 481 -6.77 -16.86 23.07
CA ALA A 481 -7.05 -18.12 23.77
C ALA A 481 -6.75 -18.03 25.27
N ALA A 482 -5.65 -17.39 25.66
CA ALA A 482 -5.31 -17.14 27.07
C ALA A 482 -6.36 -16.26 27.77
N ARG A 483 -6.87 -15.21 27.09
CA ARG A 483 -7.93 -14.34 27.63
C ARG A 483 -9.27 -15.08 27.76
N PHE A 484 -9.65 -15.87 26.76
CA PHE A 484 -10.88 -16.67 26.79
C PHE A 484 -10.84 -17.76 27.86
N SER A 485 -9.71 -18.46 28.01
CA SER A 485 -9.51 -19.44 29.09
C SER A 485 -9.65 -18.80 30.47
N LYS A 486 -9.06 -17.61 30.66
CA LYS A 486 -9.16 -16.85 31.92
C LYS A 486 -10.58 -16.38 32.21
N ALA A 487 -11.30 -15.88 31.20
CA ALA A 487 -12.70 -15.47 31.31
C ALA A 487 -13.65 -16.66 31.58
N GLY A 488 -13.43 -17.79 30.89
CA GLY A 488 -14.16 -19.04 31.12
C GLY A 488 -13.94 -19.60 32.53
N GLY A 489 -12.70 -19.54 33.03
CA GLY A 489 -12.37 -19.93 34.40
C GLY A 489 -13.01 -19.04 35.48
N LEU A 490 -13.14 -17.74 35.22
CA LEU A 490 -13.86 -16.78 36.07
C LEU A 490 -15.36 -17.05 36.09
N LEU A 491 -15.97 -17.31 34.93
CA LEU A 491 -17.39 -17.70 34.83
C LEU A 491 -17.68 -19.03 35.54
N LEU A 492 -16.81 -20.04 35.39
CA LEU A 492 -16.96 -21.33 36.08
C LEU A 492 -16.81 -21.20 37.60
N ARG A 493 -15.91 -20.33 38.08
CA ARG A 493 -15.75 -20.03 39.51
C ARG A 493 -16.98 -19.31 40.08
N ASN A 494 -17.51 -18.33 39.35
CA ASN A 494 -18.69 -17.59 39.77
C ASN A 494 -19.94 -18.48 39.81
N LEU A 495 -20.12 -19.38 38.85
CA LEU A 495 -21.20 -20.37 38.84
C LEU A 495 -21.08 -21.36 40.01
N ARG A 496 -19.88 -21.87 40.31
CA ARG A 496 -19.66 -22.74 41.50
C ARG A 496 -19.87 -22.01 42.82
N SER A 497 -19.54 -20.72 42.91
CA SER A 497 -19.81 -19.92 44.12
C SER A 497 -21.30 -19.61 44.30
N ALA A 498 -22.05 -19.44 43.22
CA ALA A 498 -23.50 -19.27 43.27
C ALA A 498 -24.21 -20.56 43.71
N GLN A 499 -23.74 -21.72 43.23
CA GLN A 499 -24.28 -23.03 43.64
C GLN A 499 -24.02 -23.38 45.11
N ARG A 500 -22.91 -22.88 45.70
CA ARG A 500 -22.63 -23.04 47.15
C ARG A 500 -23.42 -22.11 48.06
N ARG A 501 -23.95 -20.99 47.55
CA ARG A 501 -24.77 -20.05 48.33
C ARG A 501 -26.27 -20.37 48.34
N GLY A 502 -26.73 -21.23 47.44
CA GLY A 502 -28.14 -21.64 47.34
C GLY A 502 -28.49 -22.95 48.05
N GLY A 503 -27.57 -23.57 48.79
CA GLY A 503 -27.76 -24.85 49.49
C GLY A 503 -27.43 -24.79 50.98
N GLY A 504 -27.56 -23.62 51.60
CA GLY A 504 -27.41 -23.40 53.04
C GLY A 504 -28.72 -23.01 53.67
#